data_AF-A0A8B8QPB2-F1
#
_entry.id   AF-A0A8B8QPB2-F1
#
_cell.length_a   1.000
_cell.length_b   1.000
_cell.length_c   1.000
_cell.angle_alpha   90.00
_cell.angle_beta   90.00
_cell.angle_gamma   90.00
#
_symmetry.space_group_name_H-M   'P 1'
#
loop_
_entity.id
_entity.type
_entity.pdbx_description
1 polymer ?
#
loop_
_entity_poly.entity_id
_entity_poly.type
_entity_poly.pdbx_seq_one_letter_code
_entity_poly.pdbx_strand_id
1 'polypeptide(L)'
;MVSLTSVDRSRLQSSAKRLYLHSIGIGVDRLTSRYKIVRVSCFAHGLRAVAHWAEVLDQGSRSWRDIGSAPSSLILRDPVSAAGSIHWKAEGRGGVIRISSFDVTKEEFEWTPCPELQKNAHLVDLQGVLGLVDCSRQESIDVWVMEESKRWMKQYSVRLPLPVGGRYRLDVLGC
;
A
#
# COMPACT_ATOMS: atom_id res chain seq x y z
N MET A 1 18.01 21.96 -24.89
CA MET A 1 18.46 20.91 -23.93
C MET A 1 18.33 21.50 -22.54
N VAL A 2 17.19 21.31 -21.89
CA VAL A 2 16.90 21.90 -20.57
C VAL A 2 17.01 20.79 -19.54
N SER A 3 18.06 20.83 -18.74
CA SER A 3 18.21 19.98 -17.56
C SER A 3 17.11 20.32 -16.55
N LEU A 4 16.28 19.34 -16.23
CA LEU A 4 15.28 19.45 -15.17
C LEU A 4 16.00 19.40 -13.83
N THR A 5 16.08 20.56 -13.20
CA THR A 5 16.69 20.80 -11.90
C THR A 5 15.93 20.08 -10.78
N SER A 6 16.71 19.42 -9.91
CA SER A 6 16.40 19.09 -8.52
C SER A 6 15.40 20.06 -7.89
N VAL A 7 14.27 19.54 -7.41
CA VAL A 7 13.27 20.33 -6.67
C VAL A 7 13.92 20.87 -5.38
N ASP A 8 14.00 22.20 -5.29
CA ASP A 8 14.51 22.94 -4.14
C ASP A 8 13.64 22.67 -2.91
N ARG A 9 14.23 21.99 -1.92
CA ARG A 9 13.59 21.53 -0.68
C ARG A 9 13.29 22.67 0.31
N SER A 10 13.69 23.91 0.03
CA SER A 10 13.73 24.98 1.04
C SER A 10 12.63 26.05 0.95
N ARG A 11 11.82 26.11 -0.11
CA ARG A 11 10.85 27.20 -0.29
C ARG A 11 9.43 26.69 -0.33
N LEU A 12 8.66 26.91 0.75
CA LEU A 12 7.19 27.04 0.80
C LEU A 12 6.71 27.23 2.27
N GLN A 13 6.97 28.41 2.85
CA GLN A 13 6.47 28.80 4.19
C GLN A 13 4.97 29.13 4.15
N SER A 14 4.13 28.26 4.74
CA SER A 14 2.76 28.60 5.16
C SER A 14 2.38 27.86 6.45
N SER A 15 1.45 28.45 7.20
CA SER A 15 1.06 28.14 8.59
C SER A 15 0.24 26.85 8.79
N ALA A 16 0.00 26.06 7.74
CA ALA A 16 -0.60 24.74 7.91
C ALA A 16 0.48 23.75 8.38
N LYS A 17 0.18 22.92 9.40
CA LYS A 17 1.08 21.86 9.87
C LYS A 17 1.50 21.01 8.66
N ARG A 18 2.80 21.06 8.34
CA ARG A 18 3.41 20.20 7.33
C ARG A 18 3.57 18.82 7.92
N LEU A 19 2.98 17.82 7.30
CA LEU A 19 3.17 16.42 7.69
C LEU A 19 3.96 15.72 6.60
N TYR A 20 5.10 15.15 7.01
CA TYR A 20 5.86 14.21 6.20
C TYR A 20 5.44 12.82 6.67
N LEU A 21 4.76 12.08 5.80
CA LEU A 21 4.38 10.70 6.08
C LEU A 21 5.26 9.79 5.24
N HIS A 22 5.75 8.72 5.87
CA HIS A 22 6.52 7.68 5.20
C HIS A 22 5.77 6.36 5.32
N SER A 23 5.70 5.64 4.22
CA SER A 23 5.26 4.26 4.16
C SER A 23 6.43 3.42 3.66
N ILE A 24 6.80 2.40 4.44
CA ILE A 24 7.97 1.56 4.14
C ILE A 24 7.49 0.14 3.96
N GLY A 25 7.75 -0.42 2.79
CA GLY A 25 7.52 -1.84 2.50
C GLY A 25 8.83 -2.55 2.17
N ILE A 26 8.84 -3.86 2.39
CA ILE A 26 9.95 -4.73 2.01
C ILE A 26 9.42 -5.80 1.08
N GLY A 27 10.21 -6.20 0.08
CA GLY A 27 9.87 -7.27 -0.84
C GLY A 27 11.11 -7.93 -1.42
N VAL A 28 10.93 -9.09 -2.06
CA VAL A 28 12.02 -9.86 -2.66
C VAL A 28 11.99 -9.72 -4.18
N ASP A 29 13.11 -9.32 -4.75
CA ASP A 29 13.35 -9.35 -6.19
C ASP A 29 13.56 -10.81 -6.61
N ARG A 30 12.65 -11.32 -7.44
CA ARG A 30 12.66 -12.74 -7.85
C ARG A 30 13.80 -13.07 -8.81
N LEU A 31 14.35 -12.09 -9.54
CA LEU A 31 15.47 -12.33 -10.46
C LEU A 31 16.79 -12.42 -9.72
N THR A 32 16.98 -11.58 -8.71
CA THR A 32 18.25 -11.53 -7.96
C THR A 32 18.21 -12.28 -6.63
N SER A 33 17.02 -12.70 -6.17
CA SER A 33 16.78 -13.30 -4.85
C SER A 33 17.25 -12.41 -3.68
N ARG A 34 17.26 -11.09 -3.90
CA ARG A 34 17.65 -10.10 -2.89
C ARG A 34 16.43 -9.33 -2.42
N TYR A 35 16.46 -8.88 -1.17
CA TYR A 35 15.42 -7.98 -0.69
C TYR A 35 15.65 -6.56 -1.21
N LYS A 36 14.54 -5.86 -1.43
CA LYS A 36 14.49 -4.42 -1.65
C LYS A 36 13.56 -3.80 -0.61
N ILE A 37 13.95 -2.65 -0.08
CA ILE A 37 13.13 -1.84 0.80
C ILE A 37 12.67 -0.63 0.00
N VAL A 38 11.36 -0.39 -0.01
CA VAL A 38 10.74 0.72 -0.72
C VAL A 38 10.21 1.70 0.30
N ARG A 39 10.66 2.96 0.21
CA ARG A 39 10.13 4.07 0.99
C ARG A 39 9.32 4.97 0.08
N VAL A 40 8.02 5.04 0.31
CA VAL A 40 7.16 6.05 -0.30
C VAL A 40 6.98 7.18 0.71
N SER A 41 7.35 8.38 0.31
CA SER A 41 7.21 9.58 1.13
C SER A 41 6.15 10.46 0.53
N CYS A 42 5.27 11.01 1.36
CA CYS A 42 4.33 12.02 0.93
C CYS A 42 4.46 13.32 1.71
N PHE A 43 4.31 14.42 0.98
CA PHE A 43 4.18 15.75 1.55
C PHE A 43 2.69 16.09 1.65
N ALA A 44 2.18 16.27 2.86
CA ALA A 44 0.81 16.69 3.09
C ALA A 44 0.74 18.16 3.55
N HIS A 45 -0.12 18.93 2.88
CA HIS A 45 -0.54 20.26 3.31
C HIS A 45 -2.00 20.18 3.77
N GLY A 46 -2.21 20.16 5.09
CA GLY A 46 -3.51 19.85 5.67
C GLY A 46 -3.95 18.41 5.35
N LEU A 47 -5.16 18.24 4.79
CA LEU A 47 -5.72 16.94 4.38
C LEU A 47 -5.39 16.56 2.92
N ARG A 48 -4.51 17.31 2.25
CA ARG A 48 -4.16 17.07 0.84
C ARG A 48 -2.73 16.59 0.75
N ALA A 49 -2.53 15.39 0.21
CA ALA A 49 -1.22 14.97 -0.27
C ALA A 49 -0.90 15.74 -1.56
N VAL A 50 0.30 16.30 -1.62
CA VAL A 50 0.75 17.23 -2.66
C VAL A 50 1.77 16.57 -3.58
N ALA A 51 2.64 15.71 -3.04
CA ALA A 51 3.66 15.02 -3.81
C ALA A 51 3.99 13.68 -3.17
N HIS A 52 4.22 12.67 -4.02
CA HIS A 52 4.74 11.37 -3.64
C HIS A 52 6.04 11.13 -4.38
N TRP A 53 7.09 10.79 -3.64
CA TRP A 53 8.31 10.25 -4.23
C TRP A 53 8.59 8.89 -3.60
N ALA A 54 9.26 8.05 -4.37
CA ALA A 54 9.65 6.73 -3.93
C ALA A 54 11.16 6.57 -4.04
N GLU A 55 11.72 5.90 -3.02
CA GLU A 55 13.12 5.52 -2.98
C GLU A 55 13.21 4.01 -2.73
N VAL A 56 14.21 3.38 -3.34
CA VAL A 56 14.49 1.96 -3.18
C VAL A 56 15.87 1.79 -2.59
N LEU A 57 15.98 0.93 -1.58
CA LEU A 57 17.23 0.36 -1.10
C LEU A 57 17.32 -1.08 -1.59
N ASP A 58 18.31 -1.38 -2.40
CA ASP A 58 18.64 -2.73 -2.82
C ASP A 58 19.71 -3.31 -1.87
N GLN A 59 19.49 -4.55 -1.39
CA GLN A 59 20.44 -5.23 -0.49
C GLN A 59 21.85 -5.34 -1.07
N GLY A 60 21.97 -5.47 -2.40
CA GLY A 60 23.24 -5.57 -3.09
C GLY A 60 24.00 -4.25 -3.13
N SER A 61 23.34 -3.14 -3.46
CA SER A 61 23.98 -1.82 -3.49
C SER A 61 24.16 -1.18 -2.11
N ARG A 62 23.33 -1.57 -1.13
CA ARG A 62 23.31 -1.03 0.25
C ARG A 62 23.13 0.49 0.31
N SER A 63 22.46 1.06 -0.68
CA SER A 63 22.22 2.50 -0.80
C SER A 63 20.80 2.78 -1.24
N TRP A 64 20.25 3.89 -0.75
CA TRP A 64 18.98 4.42 -1.23
C TRP A 64 19.18 5.13 -2.56
N ARG A 65 18.25 4.92 -3.49
CA ARG A 65 18.16 5.68 -4.74
C ARG A 65 16.73 6.10 -5.02
N ASP A 66 16.61 7.27 -5.61
CA ASP A 66 15.35 7.82 -6.09
C ASP A 66 14.90 7.05 -7.34
N ILE A 67 13.62 6.67 -7.40
CA ILE A 67 13.00 6.01 -8.56
C ILE A 67 11.87 6.86 -9.17
N GLY A 68 11.75 8.10 -8.73
CA GLY A 68 10.79 9.08 -9.22
C GLY A 68 9.49 9.10 -8.43
N SER A 69 8.43 9.49 -9.13
CA SER A 69 7.12 9.76 -8.52
C SER A 69 6.37 8.47 -8.20
N ALA A 70 5.80 8.39 -7.01
CA ALA A 70 4.82 7.37 -6.66
C ALA A 70 3.38 7.82 -7.00
N PRO A 71 2.42 6.90 -7.10
CA PRO A 71 1.03 7.24 -7.40
C PRO A 71 0.46 8.25 -6.40
N SER A 72 -0.21 9.28 -6.93
CA SER A 72 -0.86 10.32 -6.14
C SER A 72 -2.07 9.71 -5.39
N SER A 73 -1.83 9.34 -4.14
CA SER A 73 -2.83 8.77 -3.21
C SER A 73 -2.73 9.52 -1.90
N LEU A 74 -3.82 9.81 -1.19
CA LEU A 74 -3.67 10.71 -0.02
C LEU A 74 -2.71 10.12 1.02
N ILE A 75 -2.79 8.81 1.26
CA ILE A 75 -1.90 8.09 2.18
C ILE A 75 -1.78 6.63 1.72
N LEU A 76 -0.56 6.11 1.61
CA LEU A 76 -0.29 4.68 1.44
C LEU A 76 -0.07 4.03 2.81
N ARG A 77 -0.84 3.00 3.13
CA ARG A 77 -0.84 2.34 4.44
C ARG A 77 -0.70 0.84 4.30
N ASP A 78 -0.23 0.23 5.39
CA ASP A 78 -0.26 -1.21 5.64
C ASP A 78 0.36 -2.02 4.48
N PRO A 79 1.67 -1.84 4.19
CA PRO A 79 2.34 -2.58 3.12
C PRO A 79 2.33 -4.09 3.37
N VAL A 80 2.12 -4.85 2.30
CA VAL A 80 2.22 -6.32 2.29
C VAL A 80 3.02 -6.76 1.07
N SER A 81 3.96 -7.68 1.25
CA SER A 81 4.64 -8.31 0.11
C SER A 81 3.93 -9.60 -0.27
N ALA A 82 3.50 -9.69 -1.53
CA ALA A 82 2.89 -10.88 -2.09
C ALA A 82 3.06 -10.86 -3.61
N ALA A 83 2.98 -12.01 -4.27
CA ALA A 83 2.99 -12.12 -5.74
C ALA A 83 4.17 -11.41 -6.46
N GLY A 84 5.30 -11.18 -5.78
CA GLY A 84 6.47 -10.49 -6.34
C GLY A 84 6.41 -8.96 -6.29
N SER A 85 5.39 -8.43 -5.62
CA SER A 85 5.15 -7.00 -5.47
C SER A 85 5.00 -6.62 -3.99
N ILE A 86 5.04 -5.33 -3.71
CA ILE A 86 4.65 -4.75 -2.44
C ILE A 86 3.35 -3.97 -2.66
N HIS A 87 2.33 -4.24 -1.85
CA HIS A 87 0.99 -3.73 -2.02
C HIS A 87 0.63 -2.82 -0.83
N TRP A 88 0.09 -1.64 -1.12
CA TRP A 88 -0.41 -0.71 -0.12
C TRP A 88 -1.88 -0.44 -0.33
N LYS A 89 -2.59 -0.25 0.78
CA LYS A 89 -3.89 0.43 0.74
C LYS A 89 -3.65 1.92 0.46
N ALA A 90 -4.23 2.38 -0.63
CA ALA A 90 -4.25 3.78 -1.02
C ALA A 90 -5.62 4.38 -0.65
N GLU A 91 -5.63 5.22 0.38
CA GLU A 91 -6.86 5.89 0.82
C GLU A 91 -7.10 7.15 -0.02
N GLY A 92 -8.25 7.22 -0.70
CA GLY A 92 -8.69 8.37 -1.51
C GLY A 92 -9.84 9.15 -0.87
N ARG A 93 -10.24 10.27 -1.48
CA ARG A 93 -11.47 10.99 -1.08
C ARG A 93 -12.69 10.08 -1.29
N GLY A 94 -13.63 10.10 -0.34
CA GLY A 94 -14.86 9.30 -0.43
C GLY A 94 -14.78 7.91 0.21
N GLY A 95 -13.62 7.52 0.76
CA GLY A 95 -13.50 6.29 1.54
C GLY A 95 -13.41 5.00 0.74
N VAL A 96 -13.30 5.10 -0.58
CA VAL A 96 -12.99 3.98 -1.46
C VAL A 96 -11.52 3.62 -1.29
N ILE A 97 -11.25 2.36 -0.95
CA ILE A 97 -9.88 1.82 -0.93
C ILE A 97 -9.47 1.52 -2.36
N ARG A 98 -8.26 1.97 -2.74
CA ARG A 98 -7.55 1.46 -3.91
C ARG A 98 -6.31 0.71 -3.45
N ILE A 99 -5.75 -0.10 -4.33
CA ILE A 99 -4.52 -0.84 -4.05
C ILE A 99 -3.44 -0.32 -4.99
N SER A 100 -2.37 0.23 -4.43
CA SER A 100 -1.17 0.58 -5.18
C SER A 100 -0.13 -0.51 -4.97
N SER A 101 0.43 -1.00 -6.07
CA SER A 101 1.37 -2.11 -6.06
C SER A 101 2.68 -1.67 -6.68
N PHE A 102 3.79 -2.06 -6.07
CA PHE A 102 5.13 -1.85 -6.58
C PHE A 102 5.71 -3.20 -7.01
N ASP A 103 5.96 -3.38 -8.30
CA ASP A 103 6.67 -4.56 -8.81
C ASP A 103 8.13 -4.46 -8.36
N VAL A 104 8.59 -5.38 -7.52
CA VAL A 104 9.94 -5.31 -6.92
C VAL A 104 11.03 -5.54 -7.97
N THR A 105 10.71 -6.27 -9.03
CA THR A 105 11.66 -6.62 -10.08
C THR A 105 11.79 -5.47 -11.08
N LYS A 106 10.67 -4.94 -11.57
CA LYS A 106 10.63 -3.84 -12.54
C LYS A 106 10.82 -2.47 -11.90
N GLU A 107 10.51 -2.38 -10.61
CA GLU A 107 10.55 -1.15 -9.83
C GLU A 107 9.59 -0.07 -10.30
N GLU A 108 8.38 -0.52 -10.66
CA GLU A 108 7.32 0.33 -11.18
C GLU A 108 6.07 0.21 -10.32
N PHE A 109 5.35 1.32 -10.19
CA PHE A 109 4.05 1.32 -9.54
C PHE A 109 2.94 1.05 -10.55
N GLU A 110 1.98 0.21 -10.15
CA GLU A 110 0.72 0.02 -10.85
C GLU A 110 -0.48 0.10 -9.90
N TRP A 111 -1.65 0.39 -10.46
CA TRP A 111 -2.91 0.26 -9.76
C TRP A 111 -3.40 -1.17 -9.87
N THR A 112 -3.56 -1.83 -8.74
CA THR A 112 -4.18 -3.16 -8.70
C THR A 112 -5.69 -2.99 -8.58
N PRO A 113 -6.49 -3.77 -9.34
CA PRO A 113 -7.93 -3.81 -9.16
C PRO A 113 -8.26 -4.01 -7.69
N CYS A 114 -9.30 -3.35 -7.20
CA CYS A 114 -9.81 -3.56 -5.84
C CYS A 114 -11.26 -3.98 -6.00
N PRO A 115 -11.75 -5.01 -5.28
CA PRO A 115 -13.18 -5.22 -5.19
C PRO A 115 -13.80 -3.99 -4.54
N GLU A 116 -15.08 -3.72 -4.81
CA GLU A 116 -15.81 -2.64 -4.15
C GLU A 116 -15.96 -2.95 -2.66
N LEU A 117 -14.96 -2.54 -1.88
CA LEU A 117 -14.83 -2.90 -0.47
C LEU A 117 -14.80 -1.67 0.42
N GLN A 118 -15.26 -1.91 1.64
CA GLN A 118 -15.36 -0.91 2.69
C GLN A 118 -14.00 -0.66 3.37
N LYS A 119 -13.92 0.44 4.11
CA LYS A 119 -12.69 0.93 4.77
C LYS A 119 -11.97 -0.08 5.70
N ASN A 120 -12.66 -1.10 6.17
CA ASN A 120 -12.15 -2.06 7.16
C ASN A 120 -11.55 -3.33 6.51
N ALA A 121 -11.12 -3.22 5.26
CA ALA A 121 -10.37 -4.28 4.59
C ALA A 121 -8.87 -4.20 4.93
N HIS A 122 -8.25 -5.36 5.03
CA HIS A 122 -6.82 -5.54 5.28
C HIS A 122 -6.20 -6.35 4.15
N LEU A 123 -5.10 -5.85 3.57
CA LEU A 123 -4.29 -6.64 2.66
C LEU A 123 -3.52 -7.68 3.48
N VAL A 124 -3.33 -8.87 2.92
CA VAL A 124 -2.62 -9.98 3.55
C VAL A 124 -1.84 -10.78 2.51
N ASP A 125 -0.75 -11.41 2.94
CA ASP A 125 -0.10 -12.46 2.17
C ASP A 125 -0.75 -13.80 2.51
N LEU A 126 -1.30 -14.47 1.50
CA LEU A 126 -1.87 -15.81 1.60
C LEU A 126 -0.97 -16.78 0.83
N GLN A 127 0.10 -17.22 1.48
CA GLN A 127 1.08 -18.18 0.92
C GLN A 127 1.70 -17.72 -0.40
N GLY A 128 2.09 -16.46 -0.48
CA GLY A 128 2.70 -15.84 -1.65
C GLY A 128 1.68 -15.23 -2.63
N VAL A 129 0.38 -15.37 -2.39
CA VAL A 129 -0.69 -14.76 -3.18
C VAL A 129 -1.26 -13.56 -2.45
N LEU A 130 -1.57 -12.49 -3.17
CA LEU A 130 -2.20 -11.32 -2.58
C LEU A 130 -3.62 -11.67 -2.14
N GLY A 131 -3.88 -11.50 -0.85
CA GLY A 131 -5.18 -11.66 -0.25
C GLY A 131 -5.72 -10.36 0.32
N LEU A 132 -7.00 -10.40 0.64
CA LEU A 132 -7.69 -9.35 1.35
C LEU A 132 -8.67 -9.96 2.36
N VAL A 133 -8.68 -9.42 3.57
CA VAL A 133 -9.62 -9.76 4.63
C VAL A 133 -10.56 -8.57 4.86
N ASP A 134 -11.85 -8.75 4.58
CA ASP A 134 -12.89 -7.74 4.81
C ASP A 134 -13.66 -8.05 6.10
N CYS A 135 -13.49 -7.16 7.08
CA CYS A 135 -14.16 -7.21 8.39
C CYS A 135 -15.27 -6.16 8.51
N SER A 136 -15.79 -5.64 7.39
CA SER A 136 -16.82 -4.59 7.40
C SER A 136 -18.19 -5.09 7.86
N ARG A 137 -18.47 -6.38 7.68
CA ARG A 137 -19.71 -7.03 8.14
C ARG A 137 -19.52 -7.47 9.60
N GLN A 138 -20.53 -7.23 10.44
CA GLN A 138 -20.47 -7.62 11.85
C GLN A 138 -20.57 -9.13 12.06
N GLU A 139 -21.23 -9.82 11.13
CA GLU A 139 -21.59 -11.24 11.25
C GLU A 139 -20.64 -12.16 10.48
N SER A 140 -19.72 -11.60 9.70
CA SER A 140 -18.82 -12.39 8.87
C SER A 140 -17.52 -11.69 8.56
N ILE A 141 -16.46 -12.48 8.45
CA ILE A 141 -15.19 -12.09 7.85
C ILE A 141 -15.12 -12.71 6.47
N ASP A 142 -14.94 -11.88 5.44
CA ASP A 142 -14.81 -12.35 4.07
C ASP A 142 -13.34 -12.34 3.64
N VAL A 143 -12.86 -13.49 3.18
CA VAL A 143 -11.49 -13.63 2.66
C VAL A 143 -11.54 -13.68 1.14
N TRP A 144 -10.81 -12.77 0.52
CA TRP A 144 -10.68 -12.62 -0.91
C TRP A 144 -9.25 -12.93 -1.33
N VAL A 145 -9.10 -13.58 -2.46
CA VAL A 145 -7.80 -13.91 -3.06
C VAL A 145 -7.76 -13.28 -4.45
N MET A 146 -6.62 -12.68 -4.81
CA MET A 146 -6.36 -12.22 -6.15
C MET A 146 -5.83 -13.38 -7.01
N GLU A 147 -6.57 -13.72 -8.05
CA GLU A 147 -6.13 -14.71 -9.03
C GLU A 147 -5.03 -14.17 -9.94
N GLU A 148 -4.34 -15.07 -10.64
CA GLU A 148 -3.38 -14.74 -11.70
C GLU A 148 -4.00 -13.88 -12.80
N SER A 149 -5.31 -14.05 -13.06
CA SER A 149 -6.10 -13.24 -14.00
C SER A 149 -6.30 -11.78 -13.56
N LYS A 150 -5.71 -11.37 -12.43
CA LYS A 150 -5.92 -10.08 -11.74
C LYS A 150 -7.39 -9.84 -11.34
N ARG A 151 -8.19 -10.90 -11.23
CA ARG A 151 -9.56 -10.85 -10.72
C ARG A 151 -9.58 -11.24 -9.24
N TRP A 152 -10.45 -10.60 -8.49
CA TRP A 152 -10.68 -10.96 -7.10
C TRP A 152 -11.79 -11.99 -6.99
N MET A 153 -11.54 -13.03 -6.21
CA MET A 153 -12.49 -14.08 -5.90
C MET A 153 -12.64 -14.22 -4.40
N LYS A 154 -13.89 -14.32 -3.94
CA LYS A 154 -14.18 -14.61 -2.54
C LYS A 154 -13.93 -16.08 -2.28
N GLN A 155 -12.88 -16.36 -1.51
CA GLN A 155 -12.45 -17.73 -1.21
C GLN A 155 -13.23 -18.31 -0.01
N TYR A 156 -13.41 -17.51 1.05
CA TYR A 156 -14.09 -17.95 2.27
C TYR A 156 -14.98 -16.85 2.86
N SER A 157 -15.98 -17.28 3.62
CA SER A 157 -16.77 -16.43 4.50
C SER A 157 -16.87 -17.11 5.85
N VAL A 158 -16.23 -16.54 6.86
CA VAL A 158 -16.24 -17.06 8.22
C VAL A 158 -17.33 -16.34 8.98
N ARG A 159 -18.37 -17.06 9.40
CA ARG A 159 -19.42 -16.49 10.25
C ARG A 159 -18.88 -16.26 11.64
N LEU A 160 -19.15 -15.07 12.16
CA LEU A 160 -18.86 -14.73 13.55
C LEU A 160 -20.12 -14.99 14.38
N PRO A 161 -19.99 -15.52 15.61
CA PRO A 161 -21.11 -15.49 16.55
C PRO A 161 -21.54 -14.03 16.75
N LEU A 162 -22.83 -13.77 16.97
CA LEU A 162 -23.27 -12.39 17.23
C LEU A 162 -22.73 -11.96 18.60
N PRO A 163 -22.00 -10.84 18.70
CA PRO A 163 -21.60 -10.31 19.98
C PRO A 163 -22.85 -9.75 20.67
N VAL A 164 -23.11 -10.17 21.90
CA VAL A 164 -24.08 -9.50 22.76
C VAL A 164 -23.52 -8.12 23.10
N GLY A 165 -23.90 -7.10 22.32
CA GLY A 165 -23.64 -5.68 22.61
C GLY A 165 -22.28 -5.11 22.18
N GLY A 166 -21.55 -5.71 21.24
CA GLY A 166 -20.21 -5.22 20.84
C GLY A 166 -19.95 -5.19 19.33
N ARG A 167 -18.84 -4.58 18.90
CA ARG A 167 -18.25 -4.76 17.56
C ARG A 167 -16.97 -5.56 17.71
N TYR A 168 -16.73 -6.54 16.83
CA TYR A 168 -15.43 -7.20 16.75
C TYR A 168 -14.38 -6.20 16.27
N ARG A 169 -13.30 -6.05 17.04
CA ARG A 169 -12.07 -5.43 16.58
C ARG A 169 -11.11 -6.56 16.22
N LEU A 170 -10.90 -6.77 14.93
CA LEU A 170 -9.97 -7.74 14.41
C LEU A 170 -8.70 -7.00 14.03
N ASP A 171 -7.62 -7.30 14.74
CA ASP A 171 -6.28 -6.86 14.34
C ASP A 171 -5.68 -7.98 13.50
N VAL A 172 -5.53 -7.72 12.19
CA VAL A 172 -4.80 -8.62 11.30
C VAL A 172 -3.32 -8.44 11.60
N LEU A 173 -2.74 -9.36 12.37
CA LEU A 173 -1.31 -9.39 12.62
C LEU A 173 -0.62 -9.83 11.32
N GLY A 174 0.18 -8.94 10.75
CA GLY A 174 1.05 -9.29 9.62
C GLY A 174 2.05 -10.36 10.02
N CYS A 175 2.38 -11.25 9.08
CA CYS A 175 3.47 -12.21 9.21
C CYS A 175 4.80 -11.53 8.85
#